data_AF-A0A8K0G018-F1
#
_entry.id   AF-A0A8K0G018-F1
#
_cell.length_a   1.000
_cell.length_b   1.000
_cell.length_c   1.000
_cell.angle_alpha   90.00
_cell.angle_beta   90.00
_cell.angle_gamma   90.00
#
_symmetry.space_group_name_H-M   'P 1'
#
loop_
_entity.id
_entity.type
_entity.pdbx_description
1 polymer ?
#
loop_
_entity_poly.entity_id
_entity_poly.type
_entity_poly.pdbx_seq_one_letter_code
_entity_poly.pdbx_strand_id
1 'polypeptide(L)'
;MLFVALKELMSTTAECIFNTLLSTLNDCGFHNEYLKANLIAFCSDGASTMLGRKLLESFPKIIVWHCLNHRLQLSLNDSISEIKHVNHLKIFLDKIYSVYHQSNKNQTELETIAKELEIEIIKIGRVLGPRWAACSLRATIAVWRAYPALYMHFCNSSHSGMAKRLANINFLQDLALMIDILEEFSLLLIALQSRSTNIHKAQRLIKRTIRALENLKMGIGKHESQVEDLIKSEKFKDIPFNRSNKFIVLPRTMLLENIIQHMNLRLLSDGNNNEEIFHYFDLLEPATWPYEEITSPWTAAERKLNCLSEILKYPIDLNDFRDFVDSNIESKNDPIPAIIQKAKKIVSTIAISTAEAERGFSLTNAICTKVRNSLRSHIRSNDNKSVGKRVNGLGCNSICKIMVKLQSKAGYRYTSSTKIYERNL
;
A
#
# COMPACT_ATOMS: atom_id res chain seq x y z
N MET A 1 -18.45 4.19 1.44
CA MET A 1 -17.56 4.81 2.44
C MET A 1 -17.76 6.31 2.32
N LEU A 2 -17.92 7.01 3.44
CA LEU A 2 -18.14 8.45 3.47
C LEU A 2 -16.82 9.14 3.83
N PHE A 3 -16.40 10.12 3.03
CA PHE A 3 -15.33 11.02 3.42
C PHE A 3 -15.93 12.10 4.32
N VAL A 4 -15.39 12.26 5.53
CA VAL A 4 -15.94 13.16 6.55
C VAL A 4 -15.26 14.53 6.51
N ALA A 5 -13.95 14.57 6.70
CA ALA A 5 -13.21 15.83 6.72
C ALA A 5 -11.70 15.64 6.51
N LEU A 6 -11.03 16.73 6.17
CA LEU A 6 -9.59 16.90 6.27
C LEU A 6 -9.31 18.03 7.27
N LYS A 7 -8.51 17.76 8.30
CA LYS A 7 -8.21 18.74 9.36
C LYS A 7 -6.70 18.90 9.52
N GLU A 8 -6.27 20.16 9.59
CA GLU A 8 -4.93 20.52 10.01
C GLU A 8 -4.82 20.31 11.53
N LEU A 9 -3.69 19.76 11.98
CA LEU A 9 -3.44 19.55 13.41
C LEU A 9 -2.53 20.64 13.95
N MET A 10 -2.81 21.06 15.17
CA MET A 10 -1.91 21.91 15.95
C MET A 10 -0.68 21.13 16.48
N SER A 11 -0.83 19.82 16.74
CA SER A 11 0.28 18.94 17.12
C SER A 11 0.01 17.50 16.70
N THR A 12 1.06 16.69 16.57
CA THR A 12 0.96 15.26 16.23
C THR A 12 0.82 14.35 17.45
N THR A 13 0.48 14.90 18.62
CA THR A 13 0.28 14.10 19.83
C THR A 13 -0.99 13.25 19.71
N ALA A 14 -1.00 12.06 20.32
CA ALA A 14 -2.16 11.18 20.29
C ALA A 14 -3.42 11.84 20.86
N GLU A 15 -3.25 12.71 21.85
CA GLU A 15 -4.34 13.48 22.45
C GLU A 15 -4.92 14.54 21.51
N CYS A 16 -4.06 15.35 20.88
CA CYS A 16 -4.51 16.35 19.91
C CYS A 16 -5.24 15.70 18.74
N ILE A 17 -4.70 14.59 18.23
CA ILE A 17 -5.33 13.80 17.17
C ILE A 17 -6.70 13.27 17.62
N PHE A 18 -6.79 12.67 18.80
CA PHE A 18 -8.02 12.12 19.35
C PHE A 18 -9.10 13.18 19.54
N ASN A 19 -8.75 14.32 20.16
CA ASN A 19 -9.68 15.42 20.38
C ASN A 19 -10.13 16.05 19.06
N THR A 20 -9.23 16.18 18.08
CA THR A 20 -9.57 16.66 16.73
C THR A 20 -10.49 15.69 16.00
N LEU A 21 -10.26 14.39 16.13
CA LEU A 21 -11.12 13.34 15.58
C LEU A 21 -12.54 13.43 16.15
N LEU A 22 -12.68 13.47 17.48
CA LEU A 22 -14.01 13.50 18.11
C LEU A 22 -14.77 14.79 17.85
N SER A 23 -14.11 15.95 17.94
CA SER A 23 -14.74 17.24 17.61
C SER A 23 -15.23 17.26 16.17
N THR A 24 -14.41 16.80 15.22
CA THR A 24 -14.78 16.73 13.80
C THR A 24 -15.97 15.82 13.54
N LEU A 25 -16.03 14.67 14.22
CA LEU A 25 -17.17 13.76 14.13
C LEU A 25 -18.43 14.39 14.72
N ASN A 26 -18.30 15.07 15.86
CA ASN A 26 -19.39 15.77 16.51
C ASN A 26 -19.95 16.91 15.63
N ASP A 27 -19.08 17.69 14.98
CA ASP A 27 -19.45 18.74 14.02
C ASP A 27 -20.25 18.18 12.83
N CYS A 28 -20.02 16.90 12.50
CA CYS A 28 -20.73 16.18 11.43
C CYS A 28 -21.99 15.44 11.92
N GLY A 29 -22.42 15.66 13.16
CA GLY A 29 -23.60 15.01 13.76
C GLY A 29 -23.37 13.62 14.34
N PHE A 30 -22.12 13.14 14.39
CA PHE A 30 -21.76 11.87 15.03
C PHE A 30 -21.39 12.10 16.50
N HIS A 31 -22.42 12.35 17.32
CA HIS A 31 -22.26 12.59 18.75
C HIS A 31 -21.72 11.36 19.50
N ASN A 32 -21.16 11.60 20.69
CA ASN A 32 -20.49 10.55 21.48
C ASN A 32 -21.40 9.36 21.81
N GLU A 33 -22.68 9.59 22.13
CA GLU A 33 -23.65 8.51 22.37
C GLU A 33 -23.88 7.64 21.13
N TYR A 34 -24.01 8.27 19.97
CA TYR A 34 -24.12 7.56 18.70
C TYR A 34 -22.86 6.73 18.42
N LEU A 35 -21.67 7.29 18.64
CA LEU A 35 -20.41 6.58 18.46
C LEU A 35 -20.29 5.40 19.43
N LYS A 36 -20.64 5.55 20.71
CA LYS A 36 -20.64 4.43 21.68
C LYS A 36 -21.53 3.27 21.26
N ALA A 37 -22.67 3.56 20.61
CA ALA A 37 -23.60 2.55 20.15
C ALA A 37 -23.25 1.93 18.78
N ASN A 38 -22.56 2.67 17.90
CA ASN A 38 -22.44 2.31 16.48
C ASN A 38 -21.00 2.25 15.93
N LEU A 39 -19.99 2.69 16.67
CA LEU A 39 -18.60 2.64 16.23
C LEU A 39 -18.04 1.22 16.38
N ILE A 40 -17.92 0.52 15.25
CA ILE A 40 -17.50 -0.89 15.23
C ILE A 40 -15.98 -1.01 15.13
N ALA A 41 -15.36 -0.30 14.20
CA ALA A 41 -13.94 -0.47 13.90
C ALA A 41 -13.26 0.85 13.50
N PHE A 42 -11.97 0.95 13.81
CA PHE A 42 -11.10 2.06 13.44
C PHE A 42 -9.84 1.52 12.75
N CYS A 43 -9.49 2.07 11.59
CA CYS A 43 -8.33 1.65 10.81
C CYS A 43 -7.33 2.81 10.65
N SER A 44 -6.06 2.57 11.00
CA SER A 44 -4.99 3.57 10.90
C SER A 44 -3.68 2.94 10.38
N ASP A 45 -2.70 3.75 10.01
CA ASP A 45 -1.38 3.30 9.54
C ASP A 45 -0.42 2.89 10.68
N GLY A 46 -0.88 2.79 11.93
CA GLY A 46 -0.11 2.20 13.04
C GLY A 46 0.94 3.10 13.68
N ALA A 47 1.15 4.33 13.15
CA ALA A 47 1.91 5.38 13.82
C ALA A 47 1.27 5.85 15.15
N SER A 48 0.16 5.23 15.54
CA SER A 48 -0.66 5.63 16.66
C SER A 48 -1.17 4.43 17.45
N THR A 49 -0.28 3.53 17.86
CA THR A 49 -0.55 2.61 18.99
C THR A 49 -1.15 3.38 20.17
N MET A 50 -0.72 4.62 20.37
CA MET A 50 -1.27 5.56 21.36
C MET A 50 -2.67 6.10 21.03
N LEU A 51 -3.03 6.34 19.76
CA LEU A 51 -4.40 6.75 19.39
C LEU A 51 -5.37 5.58 19.52
N GLY A 52 -4.94 4.36 19.13
CA GLY A 52 -5.72 3.15 19.32
C GLY A 52 -6.04 2.92 20.79
N ARG A 53 -5.05 3.08 21.68
CA ARG A 53 -5.24 3.03 23.13
C ARG A 53 -6.23 4.07 23.64
N LYS A 54 -6.10 5.35 23.24
CA LYS A 54 -7.07 6.40 23.61
C LYS A 54 -8.49 6.12 23.10
N LEU A 55 -8.63 5.56 21.89
CA LEU A 55 -9.92 5.14 21.36
C LEU A 55 -10.50 3.97 22.17
N LEU A 56 -9.70 3.01 22.59
CA LEU A 56 -10.14 1.90 23.44
C LEU A 56 -10.57 2.37 24.84
N GLU A 57 -9.91 3.40 25.41
CA GLU A 57 -10.33 4.01 26.68
C GLU A 57 -11.75 4.61 26.59
N SER A 58 -12.10 5.24 25.46
CA SER A 58 -13.41 5.88 25.27
C SER A 58 -14.47 4.94 24.66
N PHE A 59 -14.05 3.95 23.89
CA PHE A 59 -14.88 2.99 23.17
C PHE A 59 -14.32 1.56 23.35
N PRO A 60 -14.50 0.91 24.51
CA PRO A 60 -13.85 -0.38 24.80
C PRO A 60 -14.20 -1.54 23.86
N LYS A 61 -15.32 -1.43 23.14
CA LYS A 61 -15.81 -2.43 22.17
C LYS A 61 -15.30 -2.19 20.73
N ILE A 62 -14.49 -1.15 20.50
CA ILE A 62 -14.00 -0.85 19.15
C ILE A 62 -12.93 -1.85 18.71
N ILE A 63 -12.99 -2.25 17.45
CA ILE A 63 -11.94 -3.04 16.80
C ILE A 63 -10.90 -2.08 16.22
N VAL A 64 -9.68 -2.08 16.75
CA VAL A 64 -8.57 -1.30 16.17
C VAL A 64 -7.85 -2.17 15.16
N TRP A 65 -7.87 -1.76 13.89
CA TRP A 65 -7.25 -2.48 12.78
C TRP A 65 -6.05 -1.70 12.23
N HIS A 66 -4.94 -2.39 12.01
CA HIS A 66 -3.76 -1.80 11.38
C HIS A 66 -3.86 -1.96 9.86
N CYS A 67 -3.76 -0.84 9.14
CA CYS A 67 -3.91 -0.76 7.70
C CYS A 67 -3.04 -1.79 6.97
N LEU A 68 -3.65 -2.67 6.17
CA LEU A 68 -2.94 -3.71 5.42
C LEU A 68 -1.97 -3.13 4.39
N ASN A 69 -2.30 -2.00 3.77
CA ASN A 69 -1.37 -1.32 2.87
C ASN A 69 -0.11 -0.83 3.60
N HIS A 70 -0.25 -0.36 4.85
CA HIS A 70 0.90 0.04 5.64
C HIS A 70 1.67 -1.17 6.16
N ARG A 71 0.99 -2.23 6.62
CA ARG A 71 1.61 -3.50 7.02
C ARG A 71 2.42 -4.12 5.87
N LEU A 72 1.90 -4.08 4.64
CA LEU A 72 2.61 -4.54 3.43
C LEU A 72 3.85 -3.68 3.14
N GLN A 73 3.74 -2.37 3.36
CA GLN A 73 4.86 -1.45 3.21
C GLN A 73 5.95 -1.71 4.27
N LEU A 74 5.55 -2.00 5.51
CA LEU A 74 6.48 -2.38 6.57
C LEU A 74 7.14 -3.74 6.29
N SER A 75 6.38 -4.73 5.83
CA SER A 75 6.93 -6.06 5.52
C SER A 75 8.08 -5.98 4.54
N LEU A 76 7.90 -5.22 3.47
CA LEU A 76 8.94 -5.03 2.50
C LEU A 76 10.12 -4.25 3.11
N ASN A 77 9.85 -3.18 3.88
CA ASN A 77 10.90 -2.33 4.48
C ASN A 77 11.81 -3.13 5.40
N ASP A 78 11.21 -3.94 6.26
CA ASP A 78 11.92 -4.83 7.18
C ASP A 78 12.81 -5.77 6.38
N SER A 79 12.28 -6.36 5.30
CA SER A 79 13.08 -7.25 4.45
C SER A 79 14.31 -6.60 3.84
N ILE A 80 14.19 -5.38 3.31
CA ILE A 80 15.34 -4.67 2.76
C ILE A 80 16.35 -4.29 3.83
N SER A 81 15.88 -3.93 5.02
CA SER A 81 16.77 -3.52 6.10
C SER A 81 17.72 -4.66 6.50
N GLU A 82 17.27 -5.90 6.36
CA GLU A 82 18.05 -7.11 6.62
C GLU A 82 18.91 -7.52 5.41
N ILE A 83 18.41 -7.37 4.18
CA ILE A 83 19.16 -7.70 2.95
C ILE A 83 19.94 -6.47 2.45
N LYS A 84 21.10 -6.22 3.07
CA LYS A 84 21.98 -5.07 2.75
C LYS A 84 22.36 -4.96 1.26
N HIS A 85 22.33 -6.06 0.51
CA HIS A 85 22.66 -6.10 -0.91
C HIS A 85 21.71 -5.21 -1.75
N VAL A 86 20.43 -5.11 -1.34
CA VAL A 86 19.44 -4.27 -2.02
C VAL A 86 19.81 -2.78 -1.95
N ASN A 87 20.56 -2.36 -0.92
CA ASN A 87 21.04 -0.98 -0.82
C ASN A 87 21.98 -0.61 -1.97
N HIS A 88 22.77 -1.55 -2.51
CA HIS A 88 23.64 -1.24 -3.65
C HIS A 88 22.84 -0.93 -4.91
N LEU A 89 21.78 -1.69 -5.17
CA LEU A 89 20.86 -1.41 -6.28
C LEU A 89 20.15 -0.07 -6.06
N LYS A 90 19.60 0.15 -4.87
CA LYS A 90 18.97 1.43 -4.49
C LYS A 90 19.89 2.62 -4.75
N ILE A 91 21.11 2.60 -4.19
CA ILE A 91 22.06 3.71 -4.28
C ILE A 91 22.33 4.06 -5.75
N PHE A 92 22.40 3.05 -6.62
CA PHE A 92 22.60 3.28 -8.03
C PHE A 92 21.39 3.91 -8.72
N LEU A 93 20.18 3.40 -8.46
CA LEU A 93 18.95 3.96 -9.01
C LEU A 93 18.72 5.39 -8.49
N ASP A 94 19.01 5.68 -7.22
CA ASP A 94 18.98 7.02 -6.65
C ASP A 94 20.03 7.95 -7.27
N LYS A 95 21.20 7.42 -7.66
CA LYS A 95 22.22 8.18 -8.40
C LYS A 95 21.73 8.53 -9.82
N ILE A 96 21.15 7.57 -10.54
CA ILE A 96 20.50 7.84 -11.85
C ILE A 96 19.46 8.94 -11.69
N TYR A 97 18.54 8.79 -10.73
CA TYR A 97 17.54 9.81 -10.43
C TYR A 97 18.18 11.18 -10.17
N SER A 98 19.23 11.26 -9.35
CA SER A 98 19.90 12.52 -9.00
C SER A 98 20.51 13.21 -10.22
N VAL A 99 21.16 12.46 -11.12
CA VAL A 99 21.79 13.01 -12.33
C VAL A 99 20.77 13.72 -13.22
N TYR A 100 19.59 13.13 -13.40
CA TYR A 100 18.56 13.72 -14.25
C TYR A 100 17.70 14.74 -13.51
N HIS A 101 17.40 14.52 -12.22
CA HIS A 101 16.60 15.46 -11.44
C HIS A 101 17.28 16.82 -11.27
N GLN A 102 18.61 16.85 -11.17
CA GLN A 102 19.38 18.07 -10.91
C GLN A 102 19.76 18.85 -12.18
N SER A 103 19.71 18.23 -13.36
CA SER A 103 20.21 18.82 -14.60
C SER A 103 19.20 18.69 -15.73
N ASN A 104 18.61 19.83 -16.14
CA ASN A 104 17.76 19.89 -17.33
C ASN A 104 18.56 19.53 -18.60
N LYS A 105 19.84 19.91 -18.64
CA LYS A 105 20.74 19.54 -19.75
C LYS A 105 20.82 18.03 -19.92
N ASN A 106 21.04 17.28 -18.83
CA ASN A 106 21.11 15.82 -18.88
C ASN A 106 19.78 15.20 -19.30
N GLN A 107 18.63 15.80 -18.93
CA GLN A 107 17.32 15.34 -19.40
C GLN A 107 17.19 15.53 -20.92
N THR A 108 17.52 16.72 -21.43
CA THR A 108 17.46 17.00 -22.88
C THR A 108 18.41 16.12 -23.68
N GLU A 109 19.64 15.89 -23.20
CA GLU A 109 20.59 14.98 -23.85
C GLU A 109 20.07 13.54 -23.88
N LEU A 110 19.51 13.06 -22.76
CA LEU A 110 18.90 11.73 -22.71
C LEU A 110 17.71 11.62 -23.68
N GLU A 111 16.88 12.66 -23.77
CA GLU A 111 15.75 12.71 -24.71
C GLU A 111 16.22 12.68 -26.18
N THR A 112 17.32 13.34 -26.51
CA THR A 112 17.92 13.28 -27.87
C THR A 112 18.38 11.86 -28.19
N ILE A 113 19.15 11.24 -27.30
CA ILE A 113 19.61 9.85 -27.45
C ILE A 113 18.42 8.89 -27.55
N ALA A 114 17.39 9.10 -26.74
CA ALA A 114 16.20 8.26 -26.76
C ALA A 114 15.41 8.38 -28.07
N LYS A 115 15.35 9.58 -28.67
CA LYS A 115 14.74 9.77 -29.99
C LYS A 115 15.51 9.03 -31.09
N GLU A 116 16.84 9.07 -31.05
CA GLU A 116 17.71 8.33 -31.98
C GLU A 116 17.50 6.81 -31.87
N LEU A 117 17.24 6.31 -30.66
CA LEU A 117 17.00 4.88 -30.39
C LEU A 117 15.52 4.48 -30.48
N GLU A 118 14.62 5.39 -30.84
CA GLU A 118 13.16 5.17 -30.86
C GLU A 118 12.63 4.61 -29.52
N ILE A 119 13.08 5.20 -28.41
CA ILE A 119 12.69 4.84 -27.04
C ILE A 119 11.82 5.95 -26.45
N GLU A 120 10.66 5.58 -25.95
CA GLU A 120 9.84 6.47 -25.13
C GLU A 120 10.42 6.56 -23.70
N ILE A 121 10.86 7.76 -23.30
CA ILE A 121 11.38 8.00 -21.96
C ILE A 121 10.24 8.30 -20.99
N ILE A 122 10.12 7.43 -19.98
CA ILE A 122 9.34 7.73 -18.79
C ILE A 122 10.22 8.51 -17.82
N LYS A 123 9.65 9.54 -17.17
CA LYS A 123 10.33 10.28 -16.11
C LYS A 123 10.88 9.34 -15.03
N ILE A 124 12.20 9.31 -14.90
CA ILE A 124 12.89 8.52 -13.88
C ILE A 124 12.59 9.13 -12.51
N GLY A 125 11.93 8.35 -11.66
CA GLY A 125 11.57 8.72 -10.29
C GLY A 125 12.62 8.28 -9.27
N ARG A 126 12.42 8.69 -8.03
CA ARG A 126 13.22 8.22 -6.89
C ARG A 126 12.73 6.85 -6.43
N VAL A 127 13.66 5.95 -6.09
CA VAL A 127 13.37 4.67 -5.42
C VAL A 127 13.22 4.94 -3.91
N LEU A 128 12.41 4.17 -3.18
CA LEU A 128 12.27 4.35 -1.72
C LEU A 128 11.69 5.72 -1.27
N GLY A 129 10.75 6.26 -2.03
CA GLY A 129 9.88 7.36 -1.58
C GLY A 129 8.78 6.91 -0.58
N PRO A 130 7.93 7.83 -0.06
CA PRO A 130 6.93 7.55 0.99
C PRO A 130 5.93 6.42 0.69
N ARG A 131 5.77 6.02 -0.58
CA ARG A 131 4.96 4.88 -1.04
C ARG A 131 5.85 3.93 -1.80
N TRP A 132 6.67 3.20 -1.07
CA TRP A 132 7.89 2.63 -1.59
C TRP A 132 7.66 1.67 -2.76
N ALA A 133 6.77 0.68 -2.65
CA ALA A 133 6.58 -0.33 -3.69
C ALA A 133 6.16 0.31 -5.03
N ALA A 134 5.14 1.16 -5.02
CA ALA A 134 4.63 1.82 -6.23
C ALA A 134 5.60 2.87 -6.81
N CYS A 135 6.34 3.61 -5.97
CA CYS A 135 7.36 4.54 -6.46
C CYS A 135 8.55 3.80 -7.06
N SER A 136 8.97 2.70 -6.44
CA SER A 136 10.12 1.93 -6.90
C SER A 136 9.80 1.17 -8.17
N LEU A 137 8.62 0.56 -8.29
CA LEU A 137 8.21 -0.09 -9.53
C LEU A 137 8.25 0.87 -10.72
N ARG A 138 7.70 2.08 -10.54
CA ARG A 138 7.74 3.11 -11.59
C ARG A 138 9.18 3.51 -11.95
N ALA A 139 10.05 3.67 -10.95
CA ALA A 139 11.44 4.03 -11.18
C ALA A 139 12.24 2.91 -11.85
N THR A 140 12.09 1.66 -11.42
CA THR A 140 12.77 0.49 -12.00
C THR A 140 12.29 0.23 -13.43
N ILE A 141 10.98 0.31 -13.70
CA ILE A 141 10.44 0.23 -15.07
C ILE A 141 10.96 1.38 -15.94
N ALA A 142 11.03 2.61 -15.42
CA ALA A 142 11.58 3.73 -16.19
C ALA A 142 13.04 3.50 -16.57
N VAL A 143 13.86 3.00 -15.64
CA VAL A 143 15.26 2.63 -15.90
C VAL A 143 15.36 1.46 -16.88
N TRP A 144 14.51 0.44 -16.74
CA TRP A 144 14.46 -0.70 -17.65
C TRP A 144 14.14 -0.29 -19.09
N ARG A 145 13.14 0.58 -19.29
CA ARG A 145 12.77 1.08 -20.63
C ARG A 145 13.82 2.00 -21.23
N ALA A 146 14.43 2.84 -20.41
CA ALA A 146 15.45 3.78 -20.84
C ALA A 146 16.87 3.17 -20.91
N TYR A 147 17.03 1.86 -20.68
CA TYR A 147 18.33 1.24 -20.39
C TYR A 147 19.40 1.52 -21.46
N PRO A 148 19.13 1.36 -22.78
CA PRO A 148 20.12 1.68 -23.80
C PRO A 148 20.47 3.17 -23.87
N ALA A 149 19.47 4.04 -23.77
CA ALA A 149 19.68 5.49 -23.78
C ALA A 149 20.50 5.95 -22.57
N LEU A 150 20.26 5.36 -21.40
CA LEU A 150 21.04 5.60 -20.18
C LEU A 150 22.50 5.18 -20.35
N TYR A 151 22.73 3.99 -20.93
CA TYR A 151 24.09 3.51 -21.19
C TYR A 151 24.85 4.46 -22.12
N MET A 152 24.26 4.79 -23.27
CA MET A 152 24.86 5.70 -24.26
C MET A 152 25.16 7.08 -23.67
N HIS A 153 24.23 7.64 -22.89
CA HIS A 153 24.45 8.92 -22.20
C HIS A 153 25.62 8.86 -21.22
N PHE A 154 25.73 7.79 -20.42
CA PHE A 154 26.82 7.64 -19.47
C PHE A 154 28.17 7.31 -20.11
N CYS A 155 28.18 6.71 -21.30
CA CYS A 155 29.39 6.52 -22.11
C CYS A 155 29.91 7.85 -22.66
N ASN A 156 29.01 8.70 -23.13
CA ASN A 156 29.35 9.99 -23.76
C ASN A 156 29.59 11.12 -22.74
N SER A 157 29.41 10.84 -21.45
CA SER A 157 29.62 11.81 -20.36
C SER A 157 30.76 11.36 -19.44
N SER A 158 31.15 12.22 -18.49
CA SER A 158 32.19 11.91 -17.49
C SER A 158 31.80 10.83 -16.47
N HIS A 159 30.72 10.07 -16.72
CA HIS A 159 30.14 9.08 -15.80
C HIS A 159 30.46 7.63 -16.22
N SER A 160 31.67 7.37 -16.68
CA SER A 160 32.10 6.04 -17.16
C SER A 160 31.87 4.90 -16.16
N GLY A 161 31.91 5.19 -14.85
CA GLY A 161 31.57 4.21 -13.80
C GLY A 161 30.10 3.78 -13.80
N MET A 162 29.17 4.66 -14.20
CA MET A 162 27.75 4.35 -14.34
C MET A 162 27.50 3.51 -15.59
N ALA A 163 28.14 3.85 -16.71
CA ALA A 163 28.11 3.05 -17.93
C ALA A 163 28.64 1.62 -17.68
N LYS A 164 29.78 1.48 -17.01
CA LYS A 164 30.35 0.17 -16.63
C LYS A 164 29.39 -0.67 -15.80
N ARG A 165 28.59 -0.05 -14.93
CA ARG A 165 27.60 -0.76 -14.12
C ARG A 165 26.39 -1.20 -14.94
N LEU A 166 25.90 -0.38 -15.88
CA LEU A 166 24.86 -0.78 -16.83
C LEU A 166 25.33 -1.85 -17.82
N ALA A 167 26.62 -1.88 -18.17
CA ALA A 167 27.19 -2.95 -18.99
C ALA A 167 27.39 -4.27 -18.21
N ASN A 168 27.13 -4.32 -16.90
CA ASN A 168 27.21 -5.57 -16.15
C ASN A 168 25.89 -6.35 -16.26
N ILE A 169 25.95 -7.57 -16.79
CA ILE A 169 24.78 -8.46 -16.93
C ILE A 169 24.10 -8.68 -15.57
N ASN A 170 24.88 -8.82 -14.49
CA ASN A 170 24.33 -9.06 -13.16
C ASN A 170 23.42 -7.91 -12.70
N PHE A 171 23.74 -6.66 -13.10
CA PHE A 171 22.90 -5.52 -12.76
C PHE A 171 21.56 -5.56 -13.49
N LEU A 172 21.57 -5.93 -14.78
CA LEU A 172 20.34 -6.06 -15.57
C LEU A 172 19.45 -7.18 -15.00
N GLN A 173 20.05 -8.30 -14.57
CA GLN A 173 19.35 -9.39 -13.88
C GLN A 173 18.78 -8.97 -12.52
N ASP A 174 19.57 -8.27 -11.69
CA ASP A 174 19.12 -7.73 -10.41
C ASP A 174 17.95 -6.74 -10.58
N LEU A 175 18.01 -5.90 -11.62
CA LEU A 175 16.93 -4.97 -11.96
C LEU A 175 15.67 -5.72 -12.39
N ALA A 176 15.80 -6.76 -13.22
CA ALA A 176 14.70 -7.61 -13.67
C ALA A 176 14.00 -8.30 -12.49
N LEU A 177 14.77 -8.98 -11.63
CA LEU A 177 14.26 -9.64 -10.43
C LEU A 177 13.48 -8.66 -9.54
N MET A 178 14.02 -7.46 -9.34
CA MET A 178 13.37 -6.45 -8.51
C MET A 178 12.10 -5.90 -9.14
N ILE A 179 12.00 -5.80 -10.47
CA ILE A 179 10.75 -5.46 -11.14
C ILE A 179 9.72 -6.56 -10.90
N ASP A 180 10.08 -7.83 -11.09
CA ASP A 180 9.16 -8.96 -10.88
C ASP A 180 8.62 -9.01 -9.44
N ILE A 181 9.46 -8.78 -8.44
CA ILE A 181 9.03 -8.65 -7.03
C ILE A 181 8.10 -7.45 -6.84
N LEU A 182 8.47 -6.28 -7.37
CA LEU A 182 7.71 -5.05 -7.18
C LEU A 182 6.36 -5.06 -7.93
N GLU A 183 6.23 -5.79 -9.04
CA GLU A 183 4.97 -6.01 -9.73
C GLU A 183 3.97 -6.75 -8.84
N GLU A 184 4.39 -7.85 -8.19
CA GLU A 184 3.55 -8.60 -7.24
C GLU A 184 3.10 -7.74 -6.06
N PHE A 185 4.00 -6.95 -5.49
CA PHE A 185 3.67 -5.99 -4.43
C PHE A 185 2.70 -4.91 -4.89
N SER A 186 2.87 -4.39 -6.10
CA SER A 186 2.00 -3.35 -6.67
C SER A 186 0.58 -3.87 -6.92
N LEU A 187 0.45 -5.09 -7.45
CA LEU A 187 -0.84 -5.76 -7.65
C LEU A 187 -1.59 -5.89 -6.32
N LEU A 188 -0.91 -6.38 -5.27
CA LEU A 188 -1.50 -6.51 -3.94
C LEU A 188 -1.86 -5.14 -3.35
N LEU A 189 -0.96 -4.16 -3.43
CA LEU A 189 -1.16 -2.81 -2.90
C LEU A 189 -2.42 -2.17 -3.49
N ILE A 190 -2.57 -2.19 -4.83
CA ILE A 190 -3.72 -1.62 -5.53
C ILE A 190 -5.01 -2.35 -5.15
N ALA A 191 -4.96 -3.68 -5.07
CA ALA A 191 -6.13 -4.48 -4.72
C ALA A 191 -6.60 -4.21 -3.27
N LEU A 192 -5.68 -4.05 -2.32
CA LEU A 192 -5.98 -3.68 -0.94
C LEU A 192 -6.54 -2.25 -0.80
N GLN A 193 -6.20 -1.35 -1.74
CA GLN A 193 -6.75 0.01 -1.77
C GLN A 193 -8.17 0.08 -2.33
N SER A 194 -8.65 -0.97 -3.02
CA SER A 194 -9.98 -0.97 -3.63
C SER A 194 -11.10 -0.82 -2.60
N ARG A 195 -12.12 -0.02 -2.92
CA ARG A 195 -13.33 0.18 -2.11
C ARG A 195 -14.12 -1.11 -1.86
N SER A 196 -13.98 -2.08 -2.76
CA SER A 196 -14.70 -3.36 -2.71
C SER A 196 -13.95 -4.47 -1.98
N THR A 197 -12.74 -4.20 -1.47
CA THR A 197 -11.94 -5.22 -0.78
C THR A 197 -12.30 -5.26 0.71
N ASN A 198 -12.87 -6.40 1.13
CA ASN A 198 -13.10 -6.75 2.52
C ASN A 198 -11.96 -7.62 3.07
N ILE A 199 -12.03 -7.98 4.35
CA ILE A 199 -11.03 -8.82 5.04
C ILE A 199 -10.78 -10.14 4.30
N HIS A 200 -11.82 -10.90 3.95
CA HIS A 200 -11.67 -12.20 3.27
C HIS A 200 -10.98 -12.07 1.91
N LYS A 201 -11.41 -11.09 1.10
CA LYS A 201 -10.78 -10.83 -0.20
C LYS A 201 -9.32 -10.41 -0.01
N ALA A 202 -9.02 -9.59 1.00
CA ALA A 202 -7.67 -9.19 1.32
C ALA A 202 -6.77 -10.38 1.67
N GLN A 203 -7.23 -11.26 2.56
CA GLN A 203 -6.51 -12.47 2.94
C GLN A 203 -6.20 -13.36 1.74
N ARG A 204 -7.20 -13.62 0.88
CA ARG A 204 -7.00 -14.40 -0.35
C ARG A 204 -5.95 -13.77 -1.27
N LEU A 205 -5.99 -12.44 -1.42
CA LEU A 205 -5.01 -11.71 -2.23
C LEU A 205 -3.60 -11.79 -1.63
N ILE A 206 -3.47 -11.68 -0.31
CA ILE A 206 -2.19 -11.81 0.41
C ILE A 206 -1.62 -13.22 0.19
N LYS A 207 -2.39 -14.28 0.47
CA LYS A 207 -1.99 -15.68 0.27
C LYS A 207 -1.60 -15.95 -1.18
N ARG A 208 -2.35 -15.42 -2.15
CA ARG A 208 -2.03 -15.52 -3.58
C ARG A 208 -0.70 -14.87 -3.92
N THR A 209 -0.43 -13.66 -3.42
CA THR A 209 0.83 -12.95 -3.67
C THR A 209 2.02 -13.67 -3.02
N ILE A 210 1.86 -14.21 -1.81
CA ILE A 210 2.89 -15.04 -1.17
C ILE A 210 3.22 -16.26 -2.06
N ARG A 211 2.19 -16.97 -2.55
CA ARG A 211 2.38 -18.10 -3.47
C ARG A 211 3.07 -17.69 -4.79
N ALA A 212 2.75 -16.51 -5.32
CA ALA A 212 3.42 -15.99 -6.51
C ALA A 212 4.91 -15.74 -6.26
N LEU A 213 5.28 -15.21 -5.09
CA LEU A 213 6.68 -15.03 -4.69
C LEU A 213 7.39 -16.35 -4.40
N GLU A 214 6.70 -17.36 -3.86
CA GLU A 214 7.22 -18.73 -3.72
C GLU A 214 7.52 -19.35 -5.09
N ASN A 215 6.61 -19.17 -6.05
CA ASN A 215 6.86 -19.61 -7.43
C ASN A 215 8.04 -18.86 -8.06
N LEU A 216 8.15 -17.55 -7.83
CA LEU A 216 9.29 -16.74 -8.30
C LEU A 216 10.61 -17.19 -7.64
N LYS A 217 10.58 -17.68 -6.40
CA LYS A 217 11.76 -18.27 -5.75
C LYS A 217 12.24 -19.52 -6.46
N MET A 218 11.31 -20.35 -6.97
CA MET A 218 11.62 -21.62 -7.63
C MET A 218 11.87 -21.51 -9.14
N GLY A 219 11.39 -20.43 -9.78
CA GLY A 219 11.47 -20.23 -11.23
C GLY A 219 12.07 -18.88 -11.62
N ILE A 220 12.01 -18.56 -12.91
CA ILE A 220 12.46 -17.29 -13.49
C ILE A 220 11.25 -16.35 -13.61
N GLY A 221 11.42 -15.09 -13.22
CA GLY A 221 10.39 -14.08 -13.35
C GLY A 221 10.16 -13.60 -14.79
N LYS A 222 9.08 -12.84 -14.99
CA LYS A 222 8.66 -12.36 -16.32
C LYS A 222 9.70 -11.43 -16.96
N HIS A 223 10.32 -10.53 -16.19
CA HIS A 223 11.36 -9.64 -16.71
C HIS A 223 12.69 -10.37 -16.79
N GLU A 224 12.96 -11.28 -15.85
CA GLU A 224 14.17 -12.08 -15.88
C GLU A 224 14.25 -12.94 -17.14
N SER A 225 13.12 -13.54 -17.57
CA SER A 225 13.07 -14.34 -18.80
C SER A 225 13.32 -13.52 -20.07
N GLN A 226 13.16 -12.19 -20.03
CA GLN A 226 13.39 -11.29 -21.17
C GLN A 226 14.85 -10.88 -21.29
N VAL A 227 15.69 -11.08 -20.27
CA VAL A 227 17.07 -10.55 -20.24
C VAL A 227 17.90 -11.07 -21.40
N GLU A 228 17.82 -12.37 -21.71
CA GLU A 228 18.61 -12.96 -22.79
C GLU A 228 18.20 -12.43 -24.17
N ASP A 229 16.90 -12.32 -24.42
CA ASP A 229 16.35 -11.78 -25.66
C ASP A 229 16.67 -10.28 -25.81
N LEU A 230 16.63 -9.52 -24.72
CA LEU A 230 17.01 -8.11 -24.71
C LEU A 230 18.48 -7.93 -25.07
N ILE A 231 19.39 -8.73 -24.52
CA ILE A 231 20.82 -8.66 -24.84
C ILE A 231 21.06 -8.92 -26.33
N LYS A 232 20.29 -9.82 -26.96
CA LYS A 232 20.38 -10.12 -28.40
C LYS A 232 19.69 -9.09 -29.30
N SER A 233 18.87 -8.21 -28.73
CA SER A 233 18.07 -7.24 -29.50
C SER A 233 18.92 -6.11 -30.09
N GLU A 234 18.49 -5.57 -31.23
CA GLU A 234 19.18 -4.43 -31.86
C GLU A 234 19.28 -3.20 -30.95
N LYS A 235 18.32 -3.02 -30.03
CA LYS A 235 18.32 -1.88 -29.10
C LYS A 235 19.44 -1.94 -28.07
N PHE A 236 20.00 -3.12 -27.81
CA PHE A 236 21.04 -3.34 -26.80
C PHE A 236 22.40 -3.68 -27.43
N LYS A 237 22.48 -3.74 -28.77
CA LYS A 237 23.67 -4.19 -29.52
C LYS A 237 24.95 -3.40 -29.18
N ASP A 238 24.80 -2.11 -28.87
CA ASP A 238 25.92 -1.20 -28.59
C ASP A 238 26.39 -1.25 -27.13
N ILE A 239 25.75 -2.09 -26.29
CA ILE A 239 26.15 -2.29 -24.90
C ILE A 239 27.10 -3.51 -24.81
N PRO A 240 28.38 -3.31 -24.45
CA PRO A 240 29.36 -4.38 -24.30
C PRO A 240 29.15 -5.11 -22.97
N PHE A 241 28.13 -5.97 -22.93
CA PHE A 241 27.77 -6.72 -21.74
C PHE A 241 28.93 -7.60 -21.26
N ASN A 242 29.23 -7.49 -19.97
CA ASN A 242 30.25 -8.29 -19.30
C ASN A 242 29.72 -8.83 -17.98
N ARG A 243 30.37 -9.89 -17.47
CA ARG A 243 30.15 -10.38 -16.10
C ARG A 243 31.31 -9.90 -15.23
N SER A 244 31.02 -8.96 -14.33
CA SER A 244 32.00 -8.48 -13.36
C SER A 244 31.53 -8.77 -11.94
N ASN A 245 32.33 -9.52 -11.20
CA ASN A 245 32.10 -9.80 -9.78
C ASN A 245 32.46 -8.61 -8.87
N LYS A 246 32.90 -7.47 -9.44
CA LYS A 246 33.15 -6.24 -8.69
C LYS A 246 31.86 -5.63 -8.13
N PHE A 247 30.72 -5.95 -8.74
CA PHE A 247 29.42 -5.50 -8.27
C PHE A 247 28.73 -6.62 -7.51
N ILE A 248 28.26 -6.28 -6.31
CA ILE A 248 27.55 -7.18 -5.42
C ILE A 248 26.18 -7.50 -6.03
N VAL A 249 25.93 -8.80 -6.29
CA VAL A 249 24.69 -9.33 -6.88
C VAL A 249 23.63 -9.51 -5.80
N LEU A 250 22.34 -9.40 -6.14
CA LEU A 250 21.28 -9.68 -5.19
C LEU A 250 21.23 -11.18 -4.83
N PRO A 251 21.20 -11.52 -3.53
CA PRO A 251 21.05 -12.92 -3.10
C PRO A 251 19.59 -13.36 -3.28
N ARG A 252 19.22 -13.77 -4.50
CA ARG A 252 17.84 -14.09 -4.92
C ARG A 252 17.05 -14.88 -3.88
N THR A 253 17.52 -16.08 -3.53
CA THR A 253 16.81 -17.01 -2.65
C THR A 253 16.59 -16.39 -1.28
N MET A 254 17.65 -15.84 -0.68
CA MET A 254 17.59 -15.18 0.61
C MET A 254 16.67 -13.96 0.60
N LEU A 255 16.68 -13.16 -0.48
CA LEU A 255 15.80 -12.00 -0.64
C LEU A 255 14.33 -12.41 -0.68
N LEU A 256 13.97 -13.39 -1.51
CA LEU A 256 12.59 -13.85 -1.65
C LEU A 256 12.10 -14.56 -0.39
N GLU A 257 12.91 -15.41 0.24
CA GLU A 257 12.58 -16.05 1.53
C GLU A 257 12.31 -15.01 2.61
N ASN A 258 13.19 -14.02 2.71
CA ASN A 258 13.06 -12.96 3.69
C ASN A 258 11.80 -12.10 3.44
N ILE A 259 11.51 -11.75 2.19
CA ILE A 259 10.26 -11.05 1.81
C ILE A 259 9.04 -11.88 2.18
N ILE A 260 9.01 -13.17 1.85
CA ILE A 260 7.90 -14.07 2.16
C ILE A 260 7.70 -14.18 3.67
N GLN A 261 8.78 -14.34 4.44
CA GLN A 261 8.74 -14.42 5.90
C GLN A 261 8.14 -13.14 6.50
N HIS A 262 8.63 -11.97 6.11
CA HIS A 262 8.12 -10.70 6.62
C HIS A 262 6.69 -10.42 6.17
N MET A 263 6.28 -10.85 4.96
CA MET A 263 4.88 -10.79 4.55
C MET A 263 3.98 -11.64 5.46
N ASN A 264 4.38 -12.88 5.77
CA ASN A 264 3.64 -13.73 6.69
C ASN A 264 3.52 -13.09 8.09
N LEU A 265 4.66 -12.66 8.65
CA LEU A 265 4.72 -12.02 9.97
C LEU A 265 3.89 -10.73 10.02
N ARG A 266 4.08 -9.84 9.04
CA ARG A 266 3.46 -8.52 9.06
C ARG A 266 2.05 -8.53 8.53
N LEU A 267 1.57 -9.49 7.75
CA LEU A 267 0.20 -9.44 7.20
C LEU A 267 -0.73 -10.47 7.81
N LEU A 268 -0.24 -11.68 8.13
CA LEU A 268 -1.10 -12.78 8.59
C LEU A 268 -1.09 -12.95 10.11
N SER A 269 0.05 -12.73 10.78
CA SER A 269 0.14 -12.86 12.25
C SER A 269 -0.52 -11.68 13.00
N ASP A 270 -1.00 -11.96 14.22
CA ASP A 270 -1.54 -10.97 15.17
C ASP A 270 -0.47 -10.40 16.14
N GLY A 271 0.82 -10.68 15.91
CA GLY A 271 1.93 -10.14 16.71
C GLY A 271 2.06 -10.70 18.14
N ASN A 272 0.99 -11.26 18.72
CA ASN A 272 0.99 -11.87 20.06
C ASN A 272 0.80 -13.39 20.05
N ASN A 273 0.17 -13.96 19.03
CA ASN A 273 -0.04 -15.40 18.88
C ASN A 273 0.50 -15.89 17.53
N ASN A 274 1.07 -17.10 17.51
CA ASN A 274 1.53 -17.79 16.30
C ASN A 274 0.38 -18.19 15.34
N GLU A 275 -0.86 -17.78 15.61
CA GLU A 275 -2.02 -18.04 14.75
C GLU A 275 -2.33 -16.84 13.85
N GLU A 276 -2.73 -17.12 12.60
CA GLU A 276 -3.10 -16.08 11.66
C GLU A 276 -4.44 -15.46 12.09
N ILE A 277 -4.49 -14.12 12.28
CA ILE A 277 -5.73 -13.41 12.66
C ILE A 277 -6.91 -13.72 11.73
N PHE A 278 -6.59 -14.00 10.47
CA PHE A 278 -7.58 -14.30 9.46
C PHE A 278 -8.24 -15.68 9.61
N HIS A 279 -7.57 -16.66 10.23
CA HIS A 279 -8.18 -17.97 10.48
C HIS A 279 -9.43 -17.86 11.36
N TYR A 280 -9.51 -16.85 12.24
CA TYR A 280 -10.71 -16.61 13.03
C TYR A 280 -11.86 -16.10 12.15
N PHE A 281 -11.59 -15.27 11.14
CA PHE A 281 -12.63 -14.79 10.24
C PHE A 281 -13.13 -15.90 9.28
N ASP A 282 -12.27 -16.84 8.91
CA ASP A 282 -12.62 -18.00 8.08
C ASP A 282 -13.71 -18.87 8.73
N LEU A 283 -13.83 -18.87 10.07
CA LEU A 283 -14.95 -19.51 10.79
C LEU A 283 -16.34 -19.01 10.37
N LEU A 284 -16.42 -17.81 9.77
CA LEU A 284 -17.68 -17.23 9.29
C LEU A 284 -17.86 -17.36 7.77
N GLU A 285 -16.93 -18.02 7.07
CA GLU A 285 -16.91 -18.17 5.62
C GLU A 285 -16.86 -19.66 5.21
N PRO A 286 -18.03 -20.31 4.99
CA PRO A 286 -18.12 -21.73 4.67
C PRO A 286 -17.26 -22.16 3.47
N ALA A 287 -17.11 -21.29 2.46
CA ALA A 287 -16.29 -21.55 1.29
C ALA A 287 -14.79 -21.74 1.58
N THR A 288 -14.34 -21.49 2.81
CA THR A 288 -12.95 -21.67 3.24
C THR A 288 -12.72 -22.94 4.06
N TRP A 289 -13.79 -23.70 4.36
CA TRP A 289 -13.70 -24.84 5.27
C TRP A 289 -13.16 -26.08 4.55
N PRO A 290 -12.20 -26.81 5.14
CA PRO A 290 -11.67 -28.03 4.57
C PRO A 290 -12.63 -29.21 4.84
N TYR A 291 -13.79 -29.23 4.18
CA TYR A 291 -14.82 -30.25 4.37
C TYR A 291 -14.28 -31.70 4.27
N GLU A 292 -13.25 -31.90 3.46
CA GLU A 292 -12.62 -33.19 3.17
C GLU A 292 -11.71 -33.70 4.30
N GLU A 293 -11.23 -32.82 5.19
CA GLU A 293 -10.25 -33.15 6.25
C GLU A 293 -10.90 -33.27 7.64
N ILE A 294 -12.20 -32.99 7.74
CA ILE A 294 -12.89 -32.81 9.02
C ILE A 294 -13.61 -34.10 9.43
N THR A 295 -13.13 -34.73 10.49
CA THR A 295 -13.82 -35.86 11.18
C THR A 295 -14.84 -35.39 12.24
N SER A 296 -14.68 -34.18 12.77
CA SER A 296 -15.61 -33.49 13.69
C SER A 296 -15.56 -31.98 13.44
N PRO A 297 -16.56 -31.39 12.74
CA PRO A 297 -16.51 -30.01 12.27
C PRO A 297 -16.46 -28.95 13.36
N TRP A 298 -17.05 -29.24 14.51
CA TRP A 298 -17.13 -28.29 15.61
C TRP A 298 -15.84 -28.25 16.45
N THR A 299 -15.21 -29.37 16.78
CA THR A 299 -14.20 -29.43 17.87
C THR A 299 -13.01 -28.48 17.70
N ALA A 300 -12.47 -28.33 16.49
CA ALA A 300 -11.36 -27.41 16.22
C ALA A 300 -11.82 -25.95 16.08
N ALA A 301 -13.03 -25.74 15.57
CA ALA A 301 -13.63 -24.43 15.36
C ALA A 301 -14.10 -23.79 16.69
N GLU A 302 -14.64 -24.59 17.61
CA GLU A 302 -15.10 -24.16 18.94
C GLU A 302 -13.98 -23.56 19.77
N ARG A 303 -12.79 -24.17 19.74
CA ARG A 303 -11.60 -23.65 20.44
C ARG A 303 -11.22 -22.25 19.94
N LYS A 304 -11.53 -21.93 18.68
CA LYS A 304 -11.24 -20.65 18.03
C LYS A 304 -12.40 -19.65 18.11
N LEU A 305 -13.62 -20.11 18.44
CA LEU A 305 -14.82 -19.27 18.54
C LEU A 305 -14.72 -18.23 19.66
N ASN A 306 -14.09 -18.59 20.78
CA ASN A 306 -13.81 -17.65 21.88
C ASN A 306 -12.90 -16.52 21.42
N CYS A 307 -11.78 -16.86 20.74
CA CYS A 307 -10.87 -15.86 20.16
C CYS A 307 -11.59 -14.95 19.16
N LEU A 308 -12.43 -15.52 18.27
CA LEU A 308 -13.24 -14.72 17.35
C LEU A 308 -14.16 -13.75 18.08
N SER A 309 -14.86 -14.20 19.12
CA SER A 309 -15.74 -13.36 19.94
C SER A 309 -14.98 -12.22 20.62
N GLU A 310 -13.76 -12.50 21.11
CA GLU A 310 -12.87 -11.50 21.70
C GLU A 310 -12.35 -10.47 20.68
N ILE A 311 -12.01 -10.92 19.47
CA ILE A 311 -11.56 -10.05 18.37
C ILE A 311 -12.70 -9.14 17.92
N LEU A 312 -13.91 -9.70 17.75
CA LEU A 312 -15.08 -8.95 17.31
C LEU A 312 -15.71 -8.08 18.41
N LYS A 313 -15.28 -8.25 19.67
CA LYS A 313 -15.90 -7.65 20.86
C LYS A 313 -17.41 -7.90 20.90
N TYR A 314 -17.82 -9.08 20.43
CA TYR A 314 -19.20 -9.48 20.23
C TYR A 314 -19.36 -10.97 20.59
N PRO A 315 -20.20 -11.31 21.59
CA PRO A 315 -20.38 -12.71 21.99
C PRO A 315 -21.09 -13.48 20.88
N ILE A 316 -20.50 -14.61 20.49
CA ILE A 316 -21.11 -15.57 19.57
C ILE A 316 -21.54 -16.78 20.39
N ASP A 317 -22.84 -17.09 20.33
CA ASP A 317 -23.38 -18.27 21.01
C ASP A 317 -22.89 -19.55 20.33
N LEU A 318 -22.56 -20.55 21.15
CA LEU A 318 -22.00 -21.81 20.68
C LEU A 318 -23.01 -22.63 19.87
N ASN A 319 -24.28 -22.66 20.28
CA ASN A 319 -25.31 -23.41 19.59
C ASN A 319 -25.66 -22.72 18.27
N ASP A 320 -25.80 -21.38 18.26
CA ASP A 320 -25.98 -20.63 17.01
C ASP A 320 -24.83 -20.88 16.01
N PHE A 321 -23.60 -21.04 16.50
CA PHE A 321 -22.46 -21.39 15.65
C PHE A 321 -22.54 -22.82 15.13
N ARG A 322 -22.92 -23.79 15.96
CA ARG A 322 -23.11 -25.20 15.56
C ARG A 322 -24.21 -25.34 14.53
N ASP A 323 -25.37 -24.73 14.77
CA ASP A 323 -26.50 -24.70 13.83
C ASP A 323 -26.06 -24.14 12.48
N PHE A 324 -25.29 -23.04 12.48
CA PHE A 324 -24.72 -22.48 11.26
C PHE A 324 -23.78 -23.46 10.53
N VAL A 325 -22.92 -24.17 11.25
CA VAL A 325 -21.98 -25.14 10.66
C VAL A 325 -22.74 -26.34 10.07
N ASP A 326 -23.64 -26.93 10.83
CA ASP A 326 -24.41 -28.12 10.44
C ASP A 326 -25.26 -27.84 9.20
N SER A 327 -25.96 -26.70 9.16
CA SER A 327 -26.74 -26.33 7.97
C SER A 327 -25.87 -26.19 6.72
N ASN A 328 -24.63 -25.67 6.82
CA ASN A 328 -23.74 -25.55 5.66
C ASN A 328 -23.13 -26.89 5.23
N ILE A 329 -22.85 -27.81 6.16
CA ILE A 329 -22.30 -29.13 5.86
C ILE A 329 -23.36 -30.02 5.22
N GLU A 330 -24.56 -30.04 5.80
CA GLU A 330 -25.68 -30.84 5.32
C GLU A 330 -26.34 -30.22 4.08
N SER A 331 -25.82 -29.10 3.58
CA SER A 331 -26.37 -28.32 2.46
C SER A 331 -27.85 -27.97 2.67
N LYS A 332 -28.25 -27.77 3.93
CA LYS A 332 -29.59 -27.31 4.29
C LYS A 332 -29.67 -25.81 4.05
N ASN A 333 -30.74 -25.36 3.39
CA ASN A 333 -31.02 -23.94 3.16
C ASN A 333 -31.63 -23.25 4.39
N ASP A 334 -31.16 -23.61 5.59
CA ASP A 334 -31.66 -23.03 6.83
C ASP A 334 -31.24 -21.56 6.95
N PRO A 335 -32.05 -20.71 7.60
CA PRO A 335 -31.71 -19.33 7.82
C PRO A 335 -30.51 -19.22 8.76
N ILE A 336 -29.48 -18.47 8.34
CA ILE A 336 -28.29 -18.19 9.18
C ILE A 336 -28.75 -17.54 10.50
N PRO A 337 -28.33 -18.04 11.67
CA PRO A 337 -28.67 -17.46 12.97
C PRO A 337 -28.32 -15.97 13.06
N ALA A 338 -29.19 -15.19 13.73
CA ALA A 338 -29.08 -13.72 13.77
C ALA A 338 -27.75 -13.23 14.36
N ILE A 339 -27.20 -13.95 15.34
CA ILE A 339 -25.90 -13.65 15.94
C ILE A 339 -24.78 -13.81 14.91
N ILE A 340 -24.80 -14.89 14.13
CA ILE A 340 -23.82 -15.16 13.06
C ILE A 340 -23.95 -14.12 11.93
N GLN A 341 -25.17 -13.77 11.52
CA GLN A 341 -25.38 -12.70 10.54
C GLN A 341 -24.78 -11.37 11.01
N LYS A 342 -24.94 -11.04 12.29
CA LYS A 342 -24.36 -9.83 12.88
C LYS A 342 -22.83 -9.91 12.95
N ALA A 343 -22.26 -11.05 13.31
CA ALA A 343 -20.81 -11.28 13.30
C ALA A 343 -20.22 -11.10 11.89
N LYS A 344 -20.84 -11.72 10.87
CA LYS A 344 -20.48 -11.52 9.45
C LYS A 344 -20.55 -10.05 9.05
N LYS A 345 -21.58 -9.34 9.49
CA LYS A 345 -21.71 -7.90 9.24
C LYS A 345 -20.57 -7.11 9.89
N ILE A 346 -20.21 -7.39 11.14
CA ILE A 346 -19.07 -6.76 11.82
C ILE A 346 -17.79 -6.94 11.00
N VAL A 347 -17.44 -8.18 10.62
CA VAL A 347 -16.24 -8.46 9.80
C VAL A 347 -16.24 -7.66 8.49
N SER A 348 -17.38 -7.61 7.79
CA SER A 348 -17.51 -6.85 6.54
C SER A 348 -17.37 -5.33 6.72
N THR A 349 -17.65 -4.81 7.92
CA THR A 349 -17.54 -3.38 8.22
C THR A 349 -16.12 -2.95 8.52
N ILE A 350 -15.23 -3.84 8.98
CA ILE A 350 -13.84 -3.50 9.28
C ILE A 350 -13.16 -2.93 8.04
N ALA A 351 -12.59 -1.73 8.18
CA ALA A 351 -11.82 -1.11 7.12
C ALA A 351 -10.41 -1.71 7.12
N ILE A 352 -9.99 -2.28 6.00
CA ILE A 352 -8.65 -2.90 5.87
C ILE A 352 -7.58 -1.91 5.43
N SER A 353 -7.97 -0.74 4.94
CA SER A 353 -7.11 0.24 4.29
C SER A 353 -7.52 1.67 4.60
N THR A 354 -6.52 2.55 4.68
CA THR A 354 -6.68 4.01 4.77
C THR A 354 -6.72 4.69 3.38
N ALA A 355 -6.87 3.91 2.30
CA ALA A 355 -6.83 4.40 0.91
C ALA A 355 -7.78 5.56 0.61
N GLU A 356 -8.98 5.57 1.19
CA GLU A 356 -9.92 6.68 0.99
C GLU A 356 -9.41 8.00 1.59
N ALA A 357 -8.69 7.96 2.72
CA ALA A 357 -8.02 9.16 3.25
C ALA A 357 -6.96 9.65 2.25
N GLU A 358 -6.10 8.76 1.77
CA GLU A 358 -5.06 9.06 0.75
C GLU A 358 -5.64 9.60 -0.58
N ARG A 359 -6.83 9.13 -0.98
CA ARG A 359 -7.56 9.67 -2.15
C ARG A 359 -8.00 11.11 -1.93
N GLY A 360 -8.54 11.44 -0.75
CA GLY A 360 -8.90 12.82 -0.39
C GLY A 360 -7.71 13.78 -0.46
N PHE A 361 -6.55 13.35 0.04
CA PHE A 361 -5.30 14.11 -0.10
C PHE A 361 -4.86 14.28 -1.55
N SER A 362 -4.96 13.21 -2.34
CA SER A 362 -4.58 13.26 -3.75
C SER A 362 -5.44 14.25 -4.53
N LEU A 363 -6.74 14.29 -4.25
CA LEU A 363 -7.66 15.29 -4.81
C LEU A 363 -7.26 16.71 -4.39
N THR A 364 -6.96 16.91 -3.11
CA THR A 364 -6.49 18.21 -2.59
C THR A 364 -5.21 18.67 -3.27
N ASN A 365 -4.21 17.79 -3.39
CA ASN A 365 -2.96 18.09 -4.09
C ASN A 365 -3.19 18.45 -5.56
N ALA A 366 -4.14 17.79 -6.24
CA ALA A 366 -4.51 18.13 -7.60
C ALA A 366 -5.14 19.52 -7.69
N ILE A 367 -6.05 19.86 -6.78
CA ILE A 367 -6.68 21.19 -6.69
C ILE A 367 -5.62 22.26 -6.39
N CYS A 368 -4.82 22.10 -5.34
CA CYS A 368 -3.76 23.05 -5.00
C CYS A 368 -2.74 23.22 -6.12
N THR A 369 -2.44 22.15 -6.87
CA THR A 369 -1.54 22.24 -8.03
C THR A 369 -2.18 22.99 -9.19
N LYS A 370 -3.46 22.78 -9.48
CA LYS A 370 -4.20 23.57 -10.48
C LYS A 370 -4.25 25.05 -10.10
N VAL A 371 -4.60 25.36 -8.85
CA VAL A 371 -4.62 26.74 -8.33
C VAL A 371 -3.23 27.37 -8.43
N ARG A 372 -2.17 26.66 -8.02
CA ARG A 372 -0.78 27.13 -8.14
C ARG A 372 -0.37 27.38 -9.59
N ASN A 373 -0.77 26.50 -10.51
CA ASN A 373 -0.48 26.67 -11.94
C ASN A 373 -1.26 27.85 -12.53
N SER A 374 -2.51 28.06 -12.11
CA SER A 374 -3.33 29.22 -12.50
C SER A 374 -2.74 30.54 -11.97
N LEU A 375 -2.26 30.54 -10.72
CA LEU A 375 -1.55 31.68 -10.15
C LEU A 375 -0.24 31.93 -10.89
N ARG A 376 0.53 30.88 -11.23
CA ARG A 376 1.75 31.02 -12.03
C ARG A 376 1.48 31.49 -13.45
N SER A 377 0.36 31.13 -14.07
CA SER A 377 -0.02 31.65 -15.39
C SER A 377 -0.46 33.12 -15.30
N HIS A 378 -1.15 33.53 -14.22
CA HIS A 378 -1.50 34.93 -13.98
C HIS A 378 -0.28 35.80 -13.61
N ILE A 379 0.69 35.26 -12.88
CA ILE A 379 1.98 35.90 -12.60
C ILE A 379 2.88 35.93 -13.85
N ARG A 380 2.67 35.02 -14.82
CA ARG A 380 3.35 35.11 -16.13
C ARG A 380 2.71 36.13 -17.07
N SER A 381 1.44 36.46 -16.90
CA SER A 381 0.78 37.53 -17.67
C SER A 381 0.99 38.92 -17.08
N ASN A 382 1.31 39.03 -15.78
CA ASN A 382 1.63 40.28 -15.10
C ASN A 382 3.05 40.21 -14.51
N ASP A 383 3.97 40.98 -15.11
CA ASP A 383 5.31 41.35 -14.66
C ASP A 383 6.52 40.46 -15.01
N ASN A 384 7.22 40.94 -16.05
CA ASN A 384 8.68 41.10 -16.05
C ASN A 384 9.11 41.94 -14.82
N LYS A 385 9.45 41.30 -13.70
CA LYS A 385 10.57 41.62 -12.77
C LYS A 385 10.35 40.98 -11.39
N SER A 386 11.48 40.56 -10.81
CA SER A 386 11.73 40.15 -9.41
C SER A 386 11.72 38.64 -9.05
N VAL A 387 12.94 38.10 -9.14
CA VAL A 387 13.66 37.15 -8.27
C VAL A 387 12.82 36.23 -7.36
N GLY A 388 12.84 34.95 -7.72
CA GLY A 388 12.20 33.87 -6.97
C GLY A 388 12.88 33.50 -5.66
N LYS A 389 12.07 33.32 -4.62
CA LYS A 389 12.34 32.40 -3.52
C LYS A 389 11.48 31.14 -3.71
N ARG A 390 12.14 29.99 -3.88
CA ARG A 390 11.47 28.68 -3.85
C ARG A 390 11.05 28.38 -2.42
N VAL A 391 9.75 28.34 -2.15
CA VAL A 391 9.21 27.70 -0.94
C VAL A 391 9.25 26.19 -1.20
N ASN A 392 10.40 25.58 -0.90
CA ASN A 392 10.54 24.14 -0.79
C ASN A 392 10.26 23.75 0.68
N GLY A 393 9.40 22.76 0.88
CA GLY A 393 9.35 21.99 2.13
C GLY A 393 8.39 22.50 3.18
N LEU A 394 7.08 22.42 2.94
CA LEU A 394 6.15 22.13 4.03
C LEU A 394 6.14 20.61 4.20
N GLY A 395 6.85 20.16 5.23
CA GLY A 395 6.89 18.76 5.64
C GLY A 395 5.49 18.24 5.89
N CYS A 396 5.20 17.04 5.36
CA CYS A 396 3.93 16.33 5.46
C CYS A 396 3.66 15.80 6.90
N ASN A 397 4.25 16.42 7.91
CA ASN A 397 4.27 15.92 9.29
C ASN A 397 3.14 16.48 10.16
N SER A 398 2.33 17.43 9.69
CA SER A 398 1.33 18.13 10.53
C SER A 398 -0.14 17.78 10.23
N ILE A 399 -0.42 16.77 9.41
CA ILE A 399 -1.80 16.45 9.01
C ILE A 399 -2.19 15.06 9.48
N CYS A 400 -3.26 14.96 10.29
CA CYS A 400 -3.81 13.68 10.68
C CYS A 400 -4.66 13.07 9.58
N LYS A 401 -4.54 11.76 9.43
CA LYS A 401 -5.47 10.95 8.63
C LYS A 401 -6.64 10.56 9.54
N ILE A 402 -7.77 11.23 9.39
CA ILE A 402 -9.00 10.90 10.11
C ILE A 402 -10.04 10.46 9.09
N MET A 403 -10.44 9.19 9.18
CA MET A 403 -11.55 8.68 8.39
C MET A 403 -12.30 7.62 9.16
N VAL A 404 -13.62 7.76 9.23
CA VAL A 404 -14.49 6.83 9.94
C VAL A 404 -15.44 6.20 8.93
N LYS A 405 -15.38 4.87 8.80
CA LYS A 405 -16.36 4.10 8.03
C LYS A 405 -17.57 3.85 8.92
N LEU A 406 -18.59 4.69 8.78
CA LEU A 406 -19.89 4.49 9.43
C LEU A 406 -20.88 3.90 8.42
N GLN A 407 -21.54 2.81 8.79
CA GLN A 407 -22.72 2.30 8.10
C GLN A 407 -23.91 2.46 9.04
N SER A 408 -24.88 3.31 8.68
CA SER A 408 -26.12 3.42 9.46
C SER A 408 -26.96 2.15 9.32
N LYS A 409 -27.47 1.65 10.44
CA LYS A 409 -28.72 0.86 10.46
C LYS A 409 -29.88 1.86 10.38
N ALA A 410 -30.26 2.28 9.17
CA ALA A 410 -31.58 2.81 8.80
C ALA A 410 -31.45 3.67 7.54
N GLY A 411 -32.35 3.44 6.59
CA GLY A 411 -32.46 4.19 5.34
C GLY A 411 -32.99 5.61 5.57
N TYR A 412 -32.14 6.51 6.07
CA TYR A 412 -32.41 7.94 6.03
C TYR A 412 -31.63 8.58 4.88
N ARG A 413 -32.38 9.08 3.89
CA ARG A 413 -31.88 10.00 2.86
C ARG A 413 -31.47 11.29 3.56
N TYR A 414 -30.18 11.59 3.62
CA TYR A 414 -29.73 12.95 3.94
C TYR A 414 -29.75 13.78 2.66
N THR A 415 -30.66 14.74 2.60
CA THR A 415 -30.66 15.82 1.61
C THR A 415 -29.50 16.76 1.91
N SER A 416 -28.52 16.85 1.01
CA SER A 416 -27.46 17.84 1.07
C SER A 416 -28.05 19.23 0.79
N SER A 417 -28.29 20.01 1.84
CA SER A 417 -28.53 21.44 1.72
C SER A 417 -27.19 22.17 1.72
N THR A 418 -26.59 22.27 0.54
CA THR A 418 -25.43 23.14 0.32
C THR A 418 -25.93 24.58 0.27
N LYS A 419 -25.95 25.29 1.41
CA LYS A 419 -26.04 26.75 1.39
C LYS A 419 -24.63 27.31 1.13
N ILE A 420 -24.36 27.59 -0.14
CA ILE A 420 -23.27 28.46 -0.57
C ILE A 420 -23.63 29.86 -0.09
N TYR A 421 -22.89 30.38 0.90
CA TYR A 421 -22.87 31.82 1.15
C TYR A 421 -21.82 32.41 0.23
N GLU A 422 -22.26 32.94 -0.91
CA GLU A 422 -21.57 34.00 -1.62
C GLU A 422 -21.56 35.25 -0.73
N ARG A 423 -20.38 35.85 -0.52
CA ARG A 423 -20.25 37.27 -0.19
C ARG A 423 -18.91 37.78 -0.73
N ASN A 424 -19.01 38.47 -1.88
CA ASN A 424 -18.46 39.80 -2.22
C ASN A 424 -17.37 40.31 -1.24
N LEU A 425 -16.16 40.68 -1.65
CA LEU A 425 -15.70 41.50 -2.79
C LEU A 425 -14.29 41.09 -3.21
#